data_AF-A0A847HXT3-F1
#
_entry.id   AF-A0A847HXT3-F1
#
_cell.length_a   1.000
_cell.length_b   1.000
_cell.length_c   1.000
_cell.angle_alpha   90.00
_cell.angle_beta   90.00
_cell.angle_gamma   90.00
#
_symmetry.space_group_name_H-M   'P 1'
#
loop_
_entity.id
_entity.type
_entity.pdbx_description
1 polymer ?
#
loop_
_entity_poly.entity_id
_entity_poly.type
_entity_poly.pdbx_seq_one_letter_code
_entity_poly.pdbx_strand_id
1 'polypeptide(L)'
;MDLAGINPSVRVGRNVQISAEHVQLGDDVRIGDDVRIECRRLMLRHGARLEARCVVGGMRGPADFIDIGEQSLIAHDCKLFCPAAVLGDYVAIHNHTLMNGRGPLLIGHNCWIGQHCILNSEASLSIGNNVCVGTNTNLYSHGYFGDLLEGCQVFKVVPVTIEDDAWIMGSYTSVAPGVRVGEKALVLAGSCVTKDVPPNHCFGGTPARDMTDRLVPYRHVTPDEKLARIGEFLAEYVQNVFPAAFETEPNGYVVRAPFGPFRLRWQPDVDSAACLASDIPLLVFTRRNEAEAPPDLVTVFDLTRRQYTRRRTPAEISTISFLKSYRARFVPADRPRVELPSEYRKLGKP
;
A
#
# COMPACT_ATOMS: atom_id res chain seq x y z
N MET A 1 -8.48 -17.15 21.19
CA MET A 1 -9.78 -16.55 20.83
C MET A 1 -10.80 -17.68 20.73
N ASP A 2 -11.95 -17.56 21.37
CA ASP A 2 -13.10 -18.41 21.07
C ASP A 2 -13.62 -18.01 19.69
N LEU A 3 -13.75 -18.97 18.77
CA LEU A 3 -14.07 -18.71 17.35
C LEU A 3 -15.56 -18.39 17.15
N ALA A 4 -16.38 -18.51 18.19
CA ALA A 4 -17.79 -18.16 18.17
C ALA A 4 -17.98 -16.65 17.92
N GLY A 5 -18.43 -16.28 16.72
CA GLY A 5 -18.71 -14.90 16.31
C GLY A 5 -17.79 -14.33 15.22
N ILE A 6 -16.82 -15.09 14.73
CA ILE A 6 -16.00 -14.70 13.58
C ILE A 6 -16.80 -14.95 12.28
N ASN A 7 -16.72 -14.02 11.32
CA ASN A 7 -17.37 -14.17 10.01
C ASN A 7 -16.94 -15.51 9.35
N PRO A 8 -17.87 -16.34 8.83
CA PRO A 8 -17.56 -17.62 8.20
C PRO A 8 -16.60 -17.56 7.00
N SER A 9 -16.36 -16.40 6.41
CA SER A 9 -15.39 -16.19 5.32
C SER A 9 -13.94 -16.09 5.81
N VAL A 10 -13.72 -15.79 7.10
CA VAL A 10 -12.37 -15.71 7.68
C VAL A 10 -11.73 -17.10 7.69
N ARG A 11 -10.44 -17.16 7.39
CA ARG A 11 -9.64 -18.40 7.42
C ARG A 11 -8.48 -18.22 8.38
N VAL A 12 -8.38 -19.08 9.38
CA VAL A 12 -7.31 -19.08 10.38
C VAL A 12 -6.57 -20.42 10.31
N GLY A 13 -5.25 -20.35 10.17
CA GLY A 13 -4.36 -21.50 10.11
C GLY A 13 -4.17 -22.19 11.46
N ARG A 14 -3.30 -23.20 11.45
CA ARG A 14 -2.93 -23.98 12.64
C ARG A 14 -2.03 -23.17 13.57
N ASN A 15 -2.12 -23.43 14.87
CA ASN A 15 -1.26 -22.82 15.91
C ASN A 15 -1.24 -21.28 15.94
N VAL A 16 -2.29 -20.63 15.43
CA VAL A 16 -2.41 -19.18 15.46
C VAL A 16 -2.69 -18.71 16.88
N GLN A 17 -1.94 -17.73 17.34
CA GLN A 17 -2.11 -17.11 18.65
C GLN A 17 -2.38 -15.62 18.48
N ILE A 18 -3.56 -15.18 18.90
CA ILE A 18 -3.93 -13.75 18.92
C ILE A 18 -4.30 -13.39 20.34
N SER A 19 -3.48 -12.53 20.95
CA SER A 19 -3.72 -11.91 22.25
C SER A 19 -4.02 -10.43 22.01
N ALA A 20 -5.29 -10.06 22.11
CA ALA A 20 -5.71 -8.66 22.00
C ALA A 20 -6.97 -8.33 22.79
N GLU A 21 -7.05 -7.08 23.26
CA GLU A 21 -8.20 -6.55 23.99
C GLU A 21 -9.38 -6.32 23.03
N HIS A 22 -9.09 -5.84 21.82
CA HIS A 22 -10.07 -5.59 20.77
C HIS A 22 -9.59 -6.18 19.45
N VAL A 23 -10.44 -6.99 18.83
CA VAL A 23 -10.17 -7.63 17.53
C VAL A 23 -11.31 -7.34 16.57
N GLN A 24 -10.97 -6.81 15.40
CA GLN A 24 -11.89 -6.66 14.27
C GLN A 24 -11.29 -7.35 13.04
N LEU A 25 -12.00 -8.35 12.54
CA LEU A 25 -11.64 -9.08 11.31
C LEU A 25 -12.71 -8.79 10.26
N GLY A 26 -12.30 -8.23 9.14
CA GLY A 26 -13.15 -8.07 7.97
C GLY A 26 -13.39 -9.39 7.25
N ASP A 27 -14.30 -9.35 6.28
CA ASP A 27 -14.64 -10.50 5.46
C ASP A 27 -13.42 -10.98 4.65
N ASP A 28 -13.35 -12.28 4.38
CA ASP A 28 -12.27 -12.93 3.62
C ASP A 28 -10.85 -12.75 4.17
N VAL A 29 -10.69 -12.30 5.42
CA VAL A 29 -9.38 -12.24 6.09
C VAL A 29 -8.75 -13.64 6.17
N ARG A 30 -7.45 -13.72 5.88
CA ARG A 30 -6.69 -14.98 5.98
C ARG A 30 -5.48 -14.81 6.89
N ILE A 31 -5.36 -15.70 7.87
CA ILE A 31 -4.24 -15.77 8.80
C ILE A 31 -3.60 -17.15 8.63
N GLY A 32 -2.33 -17.19 8.25
CA GLY A 32 -1.58 -18.40 7.98
C GLY A 32 -1.17 -19.16 9.26
N ASP A 33 -0.59 -20.34 9.07
CA ASP A 33 -0.11 -21.20 10.16
C ASP A 33 0.96 -20.49 11.00
N ASP A 34 1.00 -20.79 12.30
CA ASP A 34 2.02 -20.34 13.25
C ASP A 34 2.16 -18.81 13.38
N VAL A 35 1.12 -18.05 13.01
CA VAL A 35 1.08 -16.60 13.22
C VAL A 35 0.87 -16.27 14.69
N ARG A 36 1.65 -15.31 15.21
CA ARG A 36 1.48 -14.77 16.57
C ARG A 36 1.26 -13.28 16.53
N ILE A 37 0.20 -12.81 17.19
CA ILE A 37 -0.17 -11.41 17.28
C ILE A 37 -0.41 -11.04 18.74
N GLU A 38 0.29 -10.03 19.23
CA GLU A 38 0.12 -9.48 20.57
C GLU A 38 -0.07 -7.95 20.47
N CYS A 39 -1.30 -7.48 20.68
CA CYS A 39 -1.59 -6.03 20.62
C CYS A 39 -2.83 -5.67 21.42
N ARG A 40 -3.07 -4.40 21.76
CA ARG A 40 -4.34 -4.00 22.38
C ARG A 40 -5.47 -3.98 21.37
N ARG A 41 -5.24 -3.38 20.20
CA ARG A 41 -6.25 -3.23 19.14
C ARG A 41 -5.74 -3.79 17.82
N LEU A 42 -6.43 -4.82 17.32
CA LEU A 42 -6.18 -5.45 16.02
C LEU A 42 -7.31 -5.14 15.05
N MET A 43 -6.96 -4.61 13.89
CA MET A 43 -7.85 -4.45 12.74
C MET A 43 -7.23 -5.11 11.51
N LEU A 44 -7.82 -6.23 11.07
CA LEU A 44 -7.50 -6.82 9.77
C LEU A 44 -8.69 -6.56 8.86
N ARG A 45 -8.52 -5.70 7.85
CA ARG A 45 -9.64 -5.28 6.99
C ARG A 45 -9.97 -6.33 5.92
N HIS A 46 -11.05 -6.09 5.17
CA HIS A 46 -11.56 -7.00 4.14
C HIS A 46 -10.45 -7.56 3.24
N GLY A 47 -10.34 -8.89 3.17
CA GLY A 47 -9.37 -9.60 2.35
C GLY A 47 -7.90 -9.41 2.76
N ALA A 48 -7.62 -8.84 3.94
CA ALA A 48 -6.26 -8.75 4.46
C ALA A 48 -5.69 -10.14 4.73
N ARG A 49 -4.40 -10.31 4.43
CA ARG A 49 -3.70 -11.61 4.49
C ARG A 49 -2.42 -11.47 5.29
N LEU A 50 -2.29 -12.28 6.34
CA LEU A 50 -1.02 -12.54 7.03
C LEU A 50 -0.64 -13.98 6.75
N GLU A 51 0.52 -14.20 6.12
CA GLU A 51 1.00 -15.55 5.82
C GLU A 51 1.77 -16.16 6.99
N ALA A 52 2.17 -17.42 6.82
CA ALA A 52 2.66 -18.25 7.90
C ALA A 52 3.87 -17.66 8.63
N ARG A 53 3.98 -17.97 9.92
CA ARG A 53 5.11 -17.60 10.80
C ARG A 53 5.36 -16.10 10.95
N CYS A 54 4.35 -15.27 10.66
CA CYS A 54 4.43 -13.85 10.98
C CYS A 54 4.33 -13.63 12.50
N VAL A 55 5.11 -12.69 13.02
CA VAL A 55 5.07 -12.29 14.43
C VAL A 55 4.80 -10.79 14.49
N VAL A 56 3.74 -10.40 15.19
CA VAL A 56 3.27 -9.03 15.30
C VAL A 56 3.15 -8.67 16.78
N GLY A 57 3.77 -7.57 17.19
CA GLY A 57 3.66 -7.04 18.54
C GLY A 57 4.43 -5.73 18.72
N GLY A 58 4.67 -5.34 19.97
CA GLY A 58 5.52 -4.21 20.30
C GLY A 58 6.94 -4.67 20.66
N MET A 59 7.88 -3.73 20.71
CA MET A 59 9.25 -4.03 21.14
C MET A 59 9.37 -4.41 22.63
N ARG A 60 8.46 -3.92 23.47
CA ARG A 60 8.48 -4.09 24.93
C ARG A 60 7.09 -4.48 25.46
N GLY A 61 6.49 -5.50 24.85
CA GLY A 61 5.16 -6.00 25.16
C GLY A 61 4.18 -5.88 23.97
N PRO A 62 2.86 -5.87 24.22
CA PRO A 62 1.86 -5.76 23.16
C PRO A 62 2.04 -4.46 22.36
N ALA A 63 1.77 -4.49 21.06
CA ALA A 63 1.56 -3.25 20.30
C ALA A 63 0.26 -2.57 20.77
N ASP A 64 0.17 -1.25 20.69
CA ASP A 64 -1.06 -0.55 21.03
C ASP A 64 -2.11 -0.71 19.92
N PHE A 65 -1.68 -0.60 18.66
CA PHE A 65 -2.59 -0.56 17.52
C PHE A 65 -1.98 -1.14 16.25
N ILE A 66 -2.68 -2.10 15.63
CA ILE A 66 -2.31 -2.69 14.34
C ILE A 66 -3.53 -2.60 13.39
N ASP A 67 -3.40 -1.86 12.29
CA ASP A 67 -4.42 -1.76 11.22
C ASP A 67 -3.82 -2.17 9.88
N ILE A 68 -4.29 -3.29 9.34
CA ILE A 68 -3.87 -3.82 8.03
C ILE A 68 -4.99 -3.60 7.02
N GLY A 69 -4.73 -2.75 6.03
CA GLY A 69 -5.69 -2.33 5.03
C GLY A 69 -6.23 -3.45 4.14
N GLU A 70 -7.29 -3.15 3.40
CA GLU A 70 -8.02 -4.10 2.57
C GLU A 70 -7.13 -4.70 1.47
N GLN A 71 -7.31 -5.99 1.17
CA GLN A 71 -6.55 -6.70 0.14
C GLN A 71 -5.02 -6.59 0.30
N SER A 72 -4.54 -6.27 1.51
CA SER A 72 -3.12 -6.18 1.80
C SER A 72 -2.56 -7.53 2.20
N LEU A 73 -1.29 -7.73 1.88
CA LEU A 73 -0.52 -8.94 2.15
C LEU A 73 0.68 -8.61 3.02
N ILE A 74 0.82 -9.32 4.13
CA ILE A 74 2.09 -9.53 4.83
C ILE A 74 2.48 -10.99 4.60
N ALA A 75 3.51 -11.20 3.80
CA ALA A 75 3.96 -12.52 3.40
C ALA A 75 4.75 -13.23 4.51
N HIS A 76 5.13 -14.48 4.30
CA HIS A 76 5.62 -15.35 5.37
C HIS A 76 6.90 -14.85 6.07
N ASP A 77 7.09 -15.26 7.33
CA ASP A 77 8.26 -14.96 8.15
C ASP A 77 8.55 -13.45 8.36
N CYS A 78 7.54 -12.59 8.20
CA CYS A 78 7.67 -11.17 8.53
C CYS A 78 7.57 -10.94 10.05
N LYS A 79 8.29 -9.94 10.53
CA LYS A 79 8.28 -9.56 11.95
C LYS A 79 7.93 -8.09 12.06
N LEU A 80 6.88 -7.77 12.82
CA LEU A 80 6.42 -6.41 13.09
C LEU A 80 6.48 -6.16 14.59
N PHE A 81 7.40 -5.30 15.01
CA PHE A 81 7.67 -4.93 16.39
C PHE A 81 7.64 -3.41 16.56
N CYS A 82 6.44 -2.84 16.52
CA CYS A 82 6.20 -1.40 16.61
C CYS A 82 5.04 -1.15 17.57
N PRO A 83 5.02 -0.02 18.32
CA PRO A 83 3.90 0.31 19.20
C PRO A 83 2.61 0.57 18.40
N ALA A 84 2.71 1.13 17.20
CA ALA A 84 1.59 1.26 16.28
C ALA A 84 2.04 1.04 14.83
N ALA A 85 1.24 0.31 14.06
CA ALA A 85 1.44 0.13 12.63
C ALA A 85 0.13 0.26 11.86
N VAL A 86 0.14 1.08 10.81
CA VAL A 86 -1.01 1.29 9.92
C VAL A 86 -0.58 1.11 8.48
N LEU A 87 -1.17 0.13 7.81
CA LEU A 87 -0.99 -0.14 6.39
C LEU A 87 -2.26 0.25 5.63
N GLY A 88 -2.07 0.92 4.50
CA GLY A 88 -3.13 1.23 3.56
C GLY A 88 -3.64 -0.01 2.85
N ASP A 89 -4.59 0.21 1.96
CA ASP A 89 -5.19 -0.86 1.15
C ASP A 89 -4.24 -1.28 0.03
N TYR A 90 -4.31 -2.55 -0.37
CA TYR A 90 -3.53 -3.17 -1.43
C TYR A 90 -2.00 -3.09 -1.24
N VAL A 91 -1.53 -3.02 0.01
CA VAL A 91 -0.10 -3.09 0.35
C VAL A 91 0.40 -4.53 0.21
N ALA A 92 1.61 -4.72 -0.31
CA ALA A 92 2.28 -6.01 -0.31
C ALA A 92 3.65 -5.89 0.38
N ILE A 93 3.80 -6.56 1.52
CA ILE A 93 5.07 -6.73 2.22
C ILE A 93 5.52 -8.17 2.00
N HIS A 94 6.68 -8.32 1.34
CA HIS A 94 7.23 -9.62 1.01
C HIS A 94 8.09 -10.20 2.12
N ASN A 95 8.39 -11.50 1.96
CA ASN A 95 8.96 -12.39 2.96
C ASN A 95 10.17 -11.83 3.71
N HIS A 96 10.30 -12.27 4.96
CA HIS A 96 11.48 -11.98 5.80
C HIS A 96 11.74 -10.49 6.03
N THR A 97 10.72 -9.65 5.91
CA THR A 97 10.82 -8.22 6.23
C THR A 97 10.72 -8.01 7.73
N LEU A 98 11.64 -7.21 8.27
CA LEU A 98 11.63 -6.77 9.66
C LEU A 98 11.13 -5.33 9.73
N MET A 99 10.05 -5.10 10.45
CA MET A 99 9.53 -3.79 10.82
C MET A 99 9.72 -3.63 12.33
N ASN A 100 10.53 -2.66 12.78
CA ASN A 100 10.80 -2.53 14.21
C ASN A 100 11.08 -1.10 14.67
N GLY A 101 10.73 -0.78 15.91
CA GLY A 101 11.11 0.48 16.54
C GLY A 101 10.17 0.90 17.67
N ARG A 102 10.58 1.91 18.45
CA ARG A 102 9.78 2.46 19.55
C ARG A 102 8.78 3.53 19.14
N GLY A 103 8.70 3.91 17.87
CA GLY A 103 7.62 4.75 17.39
C GLY A 103 6.93 4.20 16.14
N PRO A 104 5.96 4.96 15.60
CA PRO A 104 4.94 4.40 14.73
C PRO A 104 5.45 4.14 13.31
N LEU A 105 4.87 3.12 12.69
CA LEU A 105 5.05 2.79 11.27
C LEU A 105 3.77 3.10 10.49
N LEU A 106 3.88 3.94 9.46
CA LEU A 106 2.78 4.29 8.57
C LEU A 106 3.16 3.93 7.13
N ILE A 107 2.32 3.15 6.46
CA ILE A 107 2.51 2.77 5.06
C ILE A 107 1.23 3.05 4.29
N GLY A 108 1.32 3.88 3.24
CA GLY A 108 0.19 4.25 2.40
C GLY A 108 -0.35 3.12 1.52
N HIS A 109 -1.35 3.45 0.71
CA HIS A 109 -2.03 2.52 -0.18
C HIS A 109 -1.11 2.05 -1.32
N ASN A 110 -1.34 0.85 -1.83
CA ASN A 110 -0.66 0.29 -3.01
C ASN A 110 0.87 0.23 -2.93
N CYS A 111 1.42 0.17 -1.72
CA CYS A 111 2.86 0.04 -1.53
C CYS A 111 3.34 -1.38 -1.82
N TRP A 112 4.56 -1.50 -2.33
CA TRP A 112 5.25 -2.77 -2.51
C TRP A 112 6.57 -2.73 -1.75
N ILE A 113 6.74 -3.59 -0.76
CA ILE A 113 7.96 -3.72 0.05
C ILE A 113 8.56 -5.09 -0.27
N GLY A 114 9.76 -5.10 -0.83
CA GLY A 114 10.46 -6.31 -1.23
C GLY A 114 10.94 -7.15 -0.05
N GLN A 115 11.40 -8.35 -0.35
CA GLN A 115 11.92 -9.29 0.65
C GLN A 115 13.15 -8.73 1.38
N HIS A 116 13.36 -9.21 2.60
CA HIS A 116 14.55 -8.92 3.42
C HIS A 116 14.78 -7.42 3.68
N CYS A 117 13.71 -6.62 3.71
CA CYS A 117 13.84 -5.22 4.06
C CYS A 117 13.87 -5.03 5.58
N ILE A 118 14.55 -3.97 6.02
CA ILE A 118 14.44 -3.44 7.39
C ILE A 118 13.73 -2.11 7.33
N LEU A 119 12.53 -2.05 7.91
CA LEU A 119 11.74 -0.84 8.07
C LEU A 119 11.82 -0.39 9.53
N ASN A 120 12.83 0.40 9.85
CA ASN A 120 13.06 0.82 11.22
C ASN A 120 12.32 2.13 11.56
N SER A 121 11.43 2.07 12.55
CA SER A 121 10.63 3.15 13.09
C SER A 121 10.99 3.48 14.54
N GLU A 122 12.30 3.57 14.86
CA GLU A 122 12.75 3.98 16.20
C GLU A 122 12.26 5.39 16.58
N ALA A 123 12.29 6.32 15.62
CA ALA A 123 11.52 7.56 15.69
C ALA A 123 10.13 7.34 15.09
N SER A 124 9.88 7.78 13.86
CA SER A 124 8.73 7.36 13.07
C SER A 124 9.19 7.04 11.65
N LEU A 125 8.52 6.10 10.99
CA LEU A 125 8.72 5.82 9.58
C LEU A 125 7.40 6.01 8.83
N SER A 126 7.38 6.98 7.92
CA SER A 126 6.21 7.31 7.11
C SER A 126 6.50 7.01 5.64
N ILE A 127 5.72 6.12 5.05
CA ILE A 127 5.75 5.78 3.64
C ILE A 127 4.41 6.18 3.03
N GLY A 128 4.45 7.01 1.97
CA GLY A 128 3.30 7.52 1.25
C GLY A 128 2.57 6.45 0.43
N ASN A 129 1.64 6.89 -0.42
CA ASN A 129 0.91 6.03 -1.34
C ASN A 129 1.78 5.64 -2.54
N ASN A 130 1.52 4.46 -3.10
CA ASN A 130 2.12 3.98 -4.34
C ASN A 130 3.65 3.84 -4.31
N VAL A 131 4.25 3.78 -3.12
CA VAL A 131 5.71 3.65 -2.96
C VAL A 131 6.17 2.23 -3.26
N CYS A 132 7.32 2.10 -3.92
CA CYS A 132 8.02 0.84 -4.07
C CYS A 132 9.33 0.88 -3.28
N VAL A 133 9.51 -0.05 -2.35
CA VAL A 133 10.76 -0.31 -1.63
C VAL A 133 11.30 -1.65 -2.10
N GLY A 134 12.36 -1.62 -2.89
CA GLY A 134 13.02 -2.79 -3.48
C GLY A 134 13.57 -3.75 -2.44
N THR A 135 13.87 -4.98 -2.85
CA THR A 135 14.42 -6.02 -1.96
C THR A 135 15.71 -5.59 -1.28
N ASN A 136 15.96 -6.11 -0.07
CA ASN A 136 17.14 -5.81 0.73
C ASN A 136 17.34 -4.31 1.03
N THR A 137 16.26 -3.51 1.07
CA THR A 137 16.36 -2.10 1.43
C THR A 137 16.28 -1.92 2.94
N ASN A 138 17.12 -1.05 3.48
CA ASN A 138 17.09 -0.70 4.90
C ASN A 138 16.78 0.78 5.09
N LEU A 139 15.67 1.08 5.75
CA LEU A 139 15.29 2.43 6.16
C LEU A 139 15.55 2.58 7.65
N TYR A 140 16.49 3.44 8.04
CA TYR A 140 16.88 3.62 9.44
C TYR A 140 16.41 4.97 9.97
N SER A 141 15.61 4.97 11.03
CA SER A 141 15.28 6.21 11.78
C SER A 141 16.14 6.40 13.03
N HIS A 142 17.17 5.57 13.20
CA HIS A 142 18.18 5.76 14.23
C HIS A 142 19.61 5.43 13.78
N GLY A 143 20.55 6.01 14.51
CA GLY A 143 21.97 5.66 14.46
C GLY A 143 22.58 6.03 15.80
N TYR A 144 22.74 5.04 16.67
CA TYR A 144 23.38 5.18 17.97
C TYR A 144 23.94 3.81 18.39
N PHE A 145 25.21 3.79 18.83
CA PHE A 145 25.84 2.61 19.42
C PHE A 145 27.07 3.01 20.25
N GLY A 146 27.88 3.93 19.73
CA GLY A 146 29.13 4.36 20.37
C GLY A 146 28.92 4.92 21.78
N ASP A 147 29.96 4.77 22.61
CA ASP A 147 29.91 5.13 24.03
C ASP A 147 29.85 6.65 24.21
N LEU A 148 28.81 7.11 24.91
CA LEU A 148 28.64 8.52 25.25
C LEU A 148 29.65 8.98 26.31
N LEU A 149 30.14 8.07 27.17
CA LEU A 149 31.20 8.38 28.13
C LEU A 149 32.53 8.71 27.43
N GLU A 150 32.79 8.09 26.28
CA GLU A 150 33.93 8.38 25.41
C GLU A 150 33.66 9.55 24.45
N GLY A 151 32.57 10.28 24.62
CA GLY A 151 32.24 11.48 23.85
C GLY A 151 31.68 11.21 22.45
N CYS A 152 31.10 10.03 22.19
CA CYS A 152 30.43 9.76 20.92
C CYS A 152 29.29 10.78 20.68
N GLN A 153 29.36 11.50 19.56
CA GLN A 153 28.34 12.47 19.15
C GLN A 153 27.39 11.91 18.08
N VAL A 154 27.57 10.65 17.69
CA VAL A 154 26.75 9.97 16.68
C VAL A 154 25.56 9.32 17.38
N PHE A 155 24.64 10.16 17.86
CA PHE A 155 23.34 9.77 18.37
C PHE A 155 22.25 10.44 17.52
N LYS A 156 21.50 9.65 16.78
CA LYS A 156 20.35 10.11 15.99
C LYS A 156 19.16 9.20 16.24
N VAL A 157 18.03 9.79 16.57
CA VAL A 157 16.70 9.17 16.54
C VAL A 157 15.79 10.21 15.92
N VAL A 158 15.62 10.14 14.59
CA VAL A 158 14.93 11.16 13.79
C VAL A 158 14.09 10.49 12.70
N PRO A 159 12.88 11.01 12.41
CA PRO A 159 11.97 10.41 11.44
C PRO A 159 12.57 10.19 10.04
N VAL A 160 12.05 9.20 9.33
CA VAL A 160 12.29 9.02 7.89
C VAL A 160 10.96 9.09 7.16
N THR A 161 10.95 9.81 6.04
CA THR A 161 9.75 10.02 5.23
C THR A 161 10.02 9.65 3.77
N ILE A 162 9.23 8.73 3.24
CA ILE A 162 9.21 8.39 1.81
C ILE A 162 7.86 8.88 1.27
N GLU A 163 7.86 9.86 0.39
CA GLU A 163 6.65 10.50 -0.12
C GLU A 163 5.99 9.72 -1.27
N ASP A 164 4.81 10.17 -1.70
CA ASP A 164 3.94 9.46 -2.64
C ASP A 164 4.66 9.14 -3.98
N ASP A 165 4.38 7.97 -4.56
CA ASP A 165 4.95 7.47 -5.81
C ASP A 165 6.49 7.36 -5.87
N ALA A 166 7.22 7.55 -4.76
CA ALA A 166 8.66 7.34 -4.74
C ALA A 166 9.02 5.86 -5.01
N TRP A 167 10.17 5.64 -5.65
CA TRP A 167 10.69 4.31 -5.93
C TRP A 167 12.14 4.17 -5.44
N ILE A 168 12.32 3.30 -4.46
CA ILE A 168 13.63 2.83 -4.02
C ILE A 168 13.88 1.49 -4.70
N MET A 169 14.83 1.42 -5.63
CA MET A 169 15.01 0.26 -6.49
C MET A 169 15.49 -1.00 -5.75
N GLY A 170 16.11 -0.84 -4.57
CA GLY A 170 16.56 -1.93 -3.69
C GLY A 170 18.00 -2.34 -3.96
N SER A 171 18.30 -3.64 -3.84
CA SER A 171 19.65 -4.18 -3.97
C SER A 171 20.61 -3.60 -2.93
N TYR A 172 20.30 -3.76 -1.65
CA TYR A 172 21.11 -3.25 -0.52
C TYR A 172 21.15 -1.73 -0.42
N THR A 173 20.12 -1.03 -0.91
CA THR A 173 19.98 0.41 -0.69
C THR A 173 19.71 0.70 0.78
N SER A 174 20.34 1.74 1.32
CA SER A 174 20.09 2.24 2.67
C SER A 174 19.65 3.70 2.66
N VAL A 175 18.74 4.05 3.55
CA VAL A 175 18.29 5.42 3.79
C VAL A 175 18.61 5.78 5.24
N ALA A 176 19.40 6.85 5.40
CA ALA A 176 19.90 7.28 6.70
C ALA A 176 18.81 7.98 7.56
N PRO A 177 19.01 8.06 8.89
CA PRO A 177 18.10 8.75 9.79
C PRO A 177 17.90 10.22 9.42
N GLY A 178 16.66 10.70 9.46
CA GLY A 178 16.29 12.08 9.15
C GLY A 178 16.07 12.36 7.66
N VAL A 179 16.32 11.39 6.77
CA VAL A 179 16.21 11.60 5.32
C VAL A 179 14.76 11.59 4.86
N ARG A 180 14.43 12.51 3.97
CA ARG A 180 13.21 12.54 3.18
C ARG A 180 13.49 12.17 1.72
N VAL A 181 12.72 11.22 1.19
CA VAL A 181 12.70 10.90 -0.25
C VAL A 181 11.40 11.47 -0.83
N GLY A 182 11.53 12.50 -1.67
CA GLY A 182 10.42 13.29 -2.17
C GLY A 182 9.48 12.58 -3.14
N GLU A 183 8.31 13.17 -3.37
CA GLU A 183 7.29 12.60 -4.26
C GLU A 183 7.88 12.27 -5.64
N LYS A 184 7.56 11.10 -6.20
CA LYS A 184 8.07 10.65 -7.52
C LYS A 184 9.60 10.60 -7.64
N ALA A 185 10.33 10.64 -6.53
CA ALA A 185 11.78 10.45 -6.56
C ALA A 185 12.16 9.01 -6.88
N LEU A 186 13.31 8.82 -7.52
CA LEU A 186 13.91 7.53 -7.81
C LEU A 186 15.24 7.39 -7.08
N VAL A 187 15.41 6.31 -6.33
CA VAL A 187 16.70 5.93 -5.75
C VAL A 187 17.17 4.65 -6.43
N LEU A 188 18.30 4.72 -7.11
CA LEU A 188 18.86 3.61 -7.86
C LEU A 188 19.40 2.51 -6.94
N ALA A 189 19.62 1.33 -7.52
CA ALA A 189 20.03 0.13 -6.80
C ALA A 189 21.39 0.31 -6.12
N GLY A 190 21.55 -0.28 -4.93
CA GLY A 190 22.82 -0.27 -4.20
C GLY A 190 23.25 1.10 -3.69
N SER A 191 22.29 2.00 -3.45
CA SER A 191 22.59 3.38 -3.06
C SER A 191 22.65 3.56 -1.55
N CYS A 192 23.49 4.48 -1.06
CA CYS A 192 23.51 4.91 0.33
C CYS A 192 23.01 6.35 0.43
N VAL A 193 21.73 6.53 0.74
CA VAL A 193 21.06 7.83 0.76
C VAL A 193 21.28 8.50 2.12
N THR A 194 22.14 9.51 2.13
CA THR A 194 22.53 10.23 3.36
C THR A 194 21.98 11.65 3.44
N LYS A 195 21.23 12.10 2.42
CA LYS A 195 20.63 13.43 2.30
C LYS A 195 19.27 13.31 1.62
N ASP A 196 18.42 14.31 1.83
CA ASP A 196 17.10 14.37 1.19
C ASP A 196 17.21 14.28 -0.34
N VAL A 197 16.25 13.59 -0.93
CA VAL A 197 16.06 13.49 -2.38
C VAL A 197 14.87 14.36 -2.76
N PRO A 198 15.05 15.42 -3.57
CA PRO A 198 13.94 16.28 -3.97
C PRO A 198 12.88 15.53 -4.80
N PRO A 199 11.63 16.01 -4.82
CA PRO A 199 10.58 15.43 -5.67
C PRO A 199 10.97 15.40 -7.15
N ASN A 200 10.62 14.33 -7.86
CA ASN A 200 10.96 14.06 -9.26
C ASN A 200 12.47 13.97 -9.59
N HIS A 201 13.35 13.89 -8.59
CA HIS A 201 14.79 13.68 -8.83
C HIS A 201 15.16 12.19 -8.80
N CYS A 202 16.26 11.86 -9.47
CA CYS A 202 16.88 10.53 -9.46
C CYS A 202 18.21 10.60 -8.71
N PHE A 203 18.42 9.74 -7.71
CA PHE A 203 19.66 9.65 -6.94
C PHE A 203 20.27 8.25 -7.05
N GLY A 204 21.61 8.15 -7.07
CA GLY A 204 22.31 6.87 -7.15
C GLY A 204 23.71 6.88 -6.56
N GLY A 205 24.19 5.71 -6.15
CA GLY A 205 25.57 5.48 -5.70
C GLY A 205 25.77 5.46 -4.18
N THR A 206 27.02 5.28 -3.75
CA THR A 206 27.41 5.22 -2.33
C THR A 206 28.59 6.15 -2.06
N PRO A 207 28.38 7.32 -1.44
CA PRO A 207 27.09 7.92 -1.07
C PRO A 207 26.27 8.34 -2.30
N ALA A 208 24.94 8.36 -2.16
CA ALA A 208 24.02 8.69 -3.24
C ALA A 208 24.16 10.15 -3.66
N ARG A 209 24.20 10.38 -4.98
CA ARG A 209 24.28 11.70 -5.61
C ARG A 209 23.15 11.88 -6.60
N ASP A 210 22.83 13.13 -6.91
CA ASP A 210 21.86 13.47 -7.95
C ASP A 210 22.35 12.98 -9.32
N MET A 211 21.47 12.31 -10.05
CA MET A 211 21.65 11.70 -11.36
C MET A 211 20.51 12.10 -12.33
N THR A 212 19.72 13.10 -11.96
CA THR A 212 18.51 13.51 -12.69
C THR A 212 18.81 13.98 -14.11
N ASP A 213 20.00 14.54 -14.34
CA ASP A 213 20.51 14.91 -15.66
C ASP A 213 20.65 13.71 -16.60
N ARG A 214 20.83 12.50 -16.06
CA ARG A 214 20.98 11.26 -16.84
C ARG A 214 19.71 10.44 -16.90
N LEU A 215 18.86 10.56 -15.89
CA LEU A 215 17.64 9.76 -15.78
C LEU A 215 16.54 10.57 -15.10
N VAL A 216 15.58 11.03 -15.90
CA VAL A 216 14.36 11.68 -15.41
C VAL A 216 13.31 10.61 -15.11
N PRO A 217 12.85 10.44 -13.85
CA PRO A 217 11.99 9.32 -13.47
C PRO A 217 10.59 9.36 -14.11
N TYR A 218 10.03 10.57 -14.29
CA TYR A 218 8.67 10.75 -14.80
C TYR A 218 8.62 11.83 -15.88
N ARG A 219 7.84 11.55 -16.93
CA ARG A 219 7.34 12.57 -17.85
C ARG A 219 5.92 12.98 -17.47
N HIS A 220 5.52 14.17 -17.87
CA HIS A 220 4.12 14.57 -17.79
C HIS A 220 3.24 13.68 -18.70
N VAL A 221 2.05 13.32 -18.20
CA VAL A 221 1.04 12.53 -18.93
C VAL A 221 -0.33 13.18 -18.70
N THR A 222 -1.03 13.53 -19.78
CA THR A 222 -2.33 14.20 -19.72
C THR A 222 -3.45 13.24 -19.29
N PRO A 223 -4.61 13.74 -18.80
CA PRO A 223 -5.77 12.89 -18.52
C PRO A 223 -6.24 12.07 -19.73
N ASP A 224 -6.17 12.62 -20.94
CA ASP A 224 -6.54 11.91 -22.17
C ASP A 224 -5.57 10.77 -22.49
N GLU A 225 -4.26 11.00 -22.36
CA GLU A 225 -3.25 9.94 -22.51
C GLU A 225 -3.46 8.83 -21.46
N LYS A 226 -3.84 9.17 -20.23
CA LYS A 226 -4.17 8.19 -19.19
C LYS A 226 -5.41 7.38 -19.56
N LEU A 227 -6.47 8.03 -20.06
CA LEU A 227 -7.71 7.37 -20.44
C LEU A 227 -7.48 6.38 -21.58
N ALA A 228 -6.72 6.78 -22.60
CA ALA A 228 -6.35 5.91 -23.71
C ALA A 228 -5.60 4.65 -23.23
N ARG A 229 -4.57 4.81 -22.38
CA ARG A 229 -3.82 3.68 -21.80
C ARG A 229 -4.67 2.77 -20.94
N ILE A 230 -5.63 3.32 -20.21
CA ILE A 230 -6.56 2.50 -19.42
C ILE A 230 -7.42 1.64 -20.35
N GLY A 231 -7.90 2.16 -21.48
CA GLY A 231 -8.59 1.36 -22.49
C GLY A 231 -7.75 0.16 -22.96
N GLU A 232 -6.46 0.39 -23.23
CA GLU A 232 -5.52 -0.69 -23.61
C GLU A 232 -5.35 -1.73 -22.50
N PHE A 233 -5.15 -1.30 -21.25
CA PHE A 233 -5.01 -2.22 -20.11
C PHE A 233 -6.29 -3.01 -19.83
N LEU A 234 -7.46 -2.41 -19.98
CA LEU A 234 -8.74 -3.10 -19.79
C LEU A 234 -9.03 -4.09 -20.93
N ALA A 235 -8.63 -3.78 -22.16
CA ALA A 235 -8.71 -4.74 -23.26
C ALA A 235 -7.87 -5.99 -22.95
N GLU A 236 -6.63 -5.80 -22.49
CA GLU A 236 -5.75 -6.90 -22.11
C GLU A 236 -6.29 -7.68 -20.89
N TYR A 237 -6.81 -6.98 -19.88
CA TYR A 237 -7.46 -7.60 -18.72
C TYR A 237 -8.57 -8.56 -19.14
N VAL A 238 -9.49 -8.09 -19.97
CA VAL A 238 -10.65 -8.88 -20.39
C VAL A 238 -10.22 -10.08 -21.24
N GLN A 239 -9.27 -9.88 -22.16
CA GLN A 239 -8.76 -10.95 -23.03
C GLN A 239 -8.01 -12.04 -22.25
N ASN A 240 -7.17 -11.64 -21.28
CA ASN A 240 -6.32 -12.59 -20.55
C ASN A 240 -7.04 -13.27 -19.38
N VAL A 241 -7.93 -12.55 -18.68
CA VAL A 241 -8.60 -13.07 -17.47
C VAL A 241 -9.93 -13.74 -17.79
N PHE A 242 -10.64 -13.29 -18.82
CA PHE A 242 -11.95 -13.81 -19.22
C PHE A 242 -12.00 -14.21 -20.70
N PRO A 243 -11.09 -15.09 -21.16
CA PRO A 243 -11.04 -15.48 -22.57
C PRO A 243 -12.39 -16.06 -23.02
N ALA A 244 -12.92 -15.54 -24.13
CA ALA A 244 -14.22 -15.91 -24.71
C ALA A 244 -15.47 -15.65 -23.83
N ALA A 245 -15.33 -14.90 -22.71
CA ALA A 245 -16.42 -14.63 -21.78
C ALA A 245 -16.76 -13.13 -21.70
N PHE A 246 -16.74 -12.42 -22.82
CA PHE A 246 -17.11 -11.01 -22.88
C PHE A 246 -17.75 -10.61 -24.21
N GLU A 247 -18.47 -9.49 -24.17
CA GLU A 247 -19.01 -8.78 -25.34
C GLU A 247 -18.41 -7.37 -25.39
N THR A 248 -18.10 -6.89 -26.59
CA THR A 248 -17.57 -5.55 -26.80
C THR A 248 -18.70 -4.52 -26.87
N GLU A 249 -18.54 -3.40 -26.16
CA GLU A 249 -19.37 -2.20 -26.30
C GLU A 249 -18.50 -1.02 -26.76
N PRO A 250 -19.08 0.07 -27.31
CA PRO A 250 -18.32 1.30 -27.54
C PRO A 250 -17.63 1.79 -26.25
N ASN A 251 -16.29 1.79 -26.27
CA ASN A 251 -15.45 2.11 -25.11
C ASN A 251 -15.75 1.29 -23.85
N GLY A 252 -16.08 0.00 -24.01
CA GLY A 252 -16.39 -0.85 -22.88
C GLY A 252 -16.50 -2.34 -23.21
N TYR A 253 -16.76 -3.10 -22.16
CA TYR A 253 -16.99 -4.54 -22.23
C TYR A 253 -18.09 -4.95 -21.25
N VAL A 254 -18.91 -5.93 -21.64
CA VAL A 254 -19.74 -6.70 -20.71
C VAL A 254 -19.06 -8.04 -20.50
N VAL A 255 -18.64 -8.31 -19.27
CA VAL A 255 -17.85 -9.48 -18.91
C VAL A 255 -18.72 -10.47 -18.14
N ARG A 256 -18.71 -11.74 -18.55
CA ARG A 256 -19.35 -12.86 -17.84
C ARG A 256 -18.31 -13.56 -16.97
N ALA A 257 -18.16 -13.12 -15.73
CA ALA A 257 -17.22 -13.71 -14.79
C ALA A 257 -17.86 -14.80 -13.91
N PRO A 258 -17.06 -15.72 -13.33
CA PRO A 258 -17.55 -16.74 -12.38
C PRO A 258 -18.25 -16.16 -11.15
N PHE A 259 -17.95 -14.91 -10.78
CA PHE A 259 -18.55 -14.19 -9.65
C PHE A 259 -19.73 -13.29 -10.06
N GLY A 260 -20.27 -13.49 -11.26
CA GLY A 260 -21.38 -12.72 -11.82
C GLY A 260 -20.93 -11.75 -12.92
N PRO A 261 -21.87 -11.33 -13.79
CA PRO A 261 -21.57 -10.41 -14.87
C PRO A 261 -21.27 -9.01 -14.35
N PHE A 262 -20.39 -8.28 -15.05
CA PHE A 262 -20.11 -6.88 -14.76
C PHE A 262 -19.76 -6.13 -16.05
N ARG A 263 -19.86 -4.80 -16.02
CA ARG A 263 -19.56 -3.92 -17.13
C ARG A 263 -18.30 -3.10 -16.84
N LEU A 264 -17.40 -3.03 -17.82
CA LEU A 264 -16.26 -2.12 -17.84
C LEU A 264 -16.55 -1.01 -18.84
N ARG A 265 -16.22 0.23 -18.49
CA ARG A 265 -16.33 1.37 -19.39
C ARG A 265 -15.20 2.34 -19.15
N TRP A 266 -14.62 2.89 -20.21
CA TRP A 266 -13.77 4.07 -20.12
C TRP A 266 -14.42 5.19 -20.93
N GLN A 267 -14.61 6.35 -20.32
CA GLN A 267 -15.29 7.47 -20.96
C GLN A 267 -14.59 8.77 -20.59
N PRO A 268 -14.84 9.88 -21.32
CA PRO A 268 -14.17 11.15 -21.07
C PRO A 268 -14.44 11.68 -19.65
N ASP A 269 -15.58 12.33 -19.41
CA ASP A 269 -15.94 12.88 -18.10
C ASP A 269 -17.26 12.25 -17.60
N VAL A 270 -17.47 12.31 -16.29
CA VAL A 270 -18.71 11.93 -15.62
C VAL A 270 -19.26 13.18 -14.94
N ASP A 271 -20.17 13.86 -15.63
CA ASP A 271 -20.76 15.13 -15.17
C ASP A 271 -21.95 14.93 -14.22
N SER A 272 -22.62 13.76 -14.29
CA SER A 272 -23.74 13.43 -13.40
C SER A 272 -23.92 11.92 -13.24
N ALA A 273 -24.68 11.52 -12.22
CA ALA A 273 -25.02 10.11 -11.97
C ALA A 273 -25.82 9.46 -13.11
N ALA A 274 -26.51 10.24 -13.96
CA ALA A 274 -27.23 9.71 -15.12
C ALA A 274 -26.29 9.02 -16.13
N CYS A 275 -25.02 9.45 -16.20
CA CYS A 275 -23.99 8.83 -17.04
C CYS A 275 -23.55 7.44 -16.53
N LEU A 276 -23.95 7.07 -15.31
CA LEU A 276 -23.52 5.87 -14.60
C LEU A 276 -24.61 4.79 -14.49
N ALA A 277 -25.73 4.95 -15.20
CA ALA A 277 -26.82 3.97 -15.18
C ALA A 277 -26.34 2.59 -15.65
N SER A 278 -26.59 1.57 -14.82
CA SER A 278 -26.27 0.18 -15.11
C SER A 278 -27.16 -0.75 -14.29
N ASP A 279 -27.57 -1.85 -14.91
CA ASP A 279 -28.35 -2.96 -14.37
C ASP A 279 -27.49 -4.03 -13.68
N ILE A 280 -26.21 -4.09 -14.05
CA ILE A 280 -25.18 -4.95 -13.46
C ILE A 280 -24.06 -4.09 -12.85
N PRO A 281 -23.18 -4.65 -11.98
CA PRO A 281 -22.02 -3.93 -11.47
C PRO A 281 -21.23 -3.26 -12.58
N LEU A 282 -20.92 -1.97 -12.42
CA LEU A 282 -20.28 -1.15 -13.43
C LEU A 282 -19.00 -0.53 -12.87
N LEU A 283 -17.89 -0.73 -13.56
CA LEU A 283 -16.62 -0.07 -13.30
C LEU A 283 -16.37 0.94 -14.42
N VAL A 284 -16.34 2.21 -14.08
CA VAL A 284 -16.13 3.32 -15.02
C VAL A 284 -14.78 3.95 -14.76
N PHE A 285 -13.97 4.10 -15.79
CA PHE A 285 -12.74 4.89 -15.79
C PHE A 285 -13.01 6.20 -16.52
N THR A 286 -12.73 7.31 -15.84
CA THR A 286 -13.05 8.65 -16.34
C THR A 286 -11.90 9.61 -16.06
N ARG A 287 -11.70 10.61 -16.92
CA ARG A 287 -10.72 11.67 -16.67
C ARG A 287 -11.06 12.40 -15.39
N ARG A 288 -12.34 12.70 -15.18
CA ARG A 288 -12.86 13.43 -14.02
C ARG A 288 -14.24 12.90 -13.61
N ASN A 289 -14.46 12.79 -12.31
CA ASN A 289 -15.77 12.52 -11.74
C ASN A 289 -16.31 13.73 -10.97
N GLU A 290 -17.48 14.23 -11.38
CA GLU A 290 -18.25 15.27 -10.67
C GLU A 290 -19.52 14.70 -10.01
N ALA A 291 -19.83 13.41 -10.21
CA ALA A 291 -20.94 12.78 -9.51
C ALA A 291 -20.60 12.62 -8.01
N GLU A 292 -21.31 13.36 -7.16
CA GLU A 292 -21.10 13.37 -5.71
C GLU A 292 -21.39 12.02 -5.03
N ALA A 293 -22.37 11.27 -5.54
CA ALA A 293 -22.75 9.96 -5.02
C ALA A 293 -23.07 8.99 -6.17
N PRO A 294 -22.06 8.22 -6.65
CA PRO A 294 -22.30 7.16 -7.61
C PRO A 294 -23.31 6.13 -7.05
N PRO A 295 -24.11 5.46 -7.90
CA PRO A 295 -24.97 4.36 -7.45
C PRO A 295 -24.16 3.23 -6.79
N ASP A 296 -24.79 2.43 -5.93
CA ASP A 296 -24.09 1.40 -5.14
C ASP A 296 -23.44 0.29 -5.97
N LEU A 297 -23.98 0.00 -7.15
CA LEU A 297 -23.40 -0.94 -8.10
C LEU A 297 -22.23 -0.37 -8.91
N VAL A 298 -21.92 0.93 -8.74
CA VAL A 298 -20.96 1.65 -9.57
C VAL A 298 -19.68 1.96 -8.80
N THR A 299 -18.56 1.55 -9.39
CA THR A 299 -17.20 1.91 -9.00
C THR A 299 -16.67 2.92 -10.01
N VAL A 300 -16.39 4.14 -9.60
CA VAL A 300 -15.83 5.17 -10.49
C VAL A 300 -14.35 5.32 -10.20
N PHE A 301 -13.51 5.23 -11.22
CA PHE A 301 -12.07 5.48 -11.19
C PHE A 301 -11.77 6.84 -11.83
N ASP A 302 -11.41 7.83 -11.02
CA ASP A 302 -11.04 9.18 -11.46
C ASP A 302 -9.53 9.23 -11.75
N LEU A 303 -9.16 9.42 -13.02
CA LEU A 303 -7.76 9.40 -13.48
C LEU A 303 -6.98 10.67 -13.13
N THR A 304 -7.68 11.77 -12.86
CA THR A 304 -7.07 13.03 -12.45
C THR A 304 -6.71 12.97 -10.97
N ARG A 305 -7.68 12.62 -10.11
CA ARG A 305 -7.46 12.46 -8.66
C ARG A 305 -6.72 11.18 -8.32
N ARG A 306 -6.66 10.21 -9.24
CA ARG A 306 -6.18 8.83 -9.02
C ARG A 306 -6.90 8.16 -7.85
N GLN A 307 -8.21 8.33 -7.82
CA GLN A 307 -9.07 7.82 -6.75
C GLN A 307 -10.16 6.91 -7.30
N TYR A 308 -10.69 6.04 -6.46
CA TYR A 308 -11.85 5.23 -6.80
C TYR A 308 -12.92 5.17 -5.71
N THR A 309 -14.19 5.03 -6.12
CA THR A 309 -15.31 4.82 -5.20
C THR A 309 -15.32 3.37 -4.73
N ARG A 310 -15.00 3.13 -3.46
CA ARG A 310 -14.86 1.78 -2.90
C ARG A 310 -16.21 1.07 -2.77
N ARG A 311 -16.36 -0.09 -3.41
CA ARG A 311 -17.55 -0.97 -3.33
C ARG A 311 -17.25 -2.39 -2.87
N ARG A 312 -15.99 -2.82 -2.87
CA ARG A 312 -15.54 -4.17 -2.46
C ARG A 312 -16.17 -5.31 -3.28
N THR A 313 -16.58 -5.04 -4.52
CA THR A 313 -17.11 -6.10 -5.39
C THR A 313 -15.97 -6.99 -5.90
N PRO A 314 -16.23 -8.28 -6.19
CA PRO A 314 -15.22 -9.14 -6.81
C PRO A 314 -14.67 -8.58 -8.14
N ALA A 315 -15.52 -7.92 -8.93
CA ALA A 315 -15.12 -7.26 -10.17
C ALA A 315 -14.15 -6.09 -9.91
N GLU A 316 -14.43 -5.24 -8.91
CA GLU A 316 -13.54 -4.17 -8.45
C GLU A 316 -12.17 -4.72 -8.04
N ILE A 317 -12.16 -5.69 -7.12
CA ILE A 317 -10.93 -6.28 -6.57
C ILE A 317 -10.11 -6.94 -7.68
N SER A 318 -10.75 -7.70 -8.58
CA SER A 318 -10.10 -8.35 -9.71
C SER A 318 -9.47 -7.33 -10.67
N THR A 319 -10.21 -6.27 -11.00
CA THR A 319 -9.72 -5.22 -11.92
C THR A 319 -8.57 -4.43 -11.30
N ILE A 320 -8.67 -4.01 -10.04
CA ILE A 320 -7.58 -3.32 -9.33
C ILE A 320 -6.34 -4.21 -9.25
N SER A 321 -6.53 -5.50 -8.92
CA SER A 321 -5.43 -6.47 -8.83
C SER A 321 -4.69 -6.63 -10.16
N PHE A 322 -5.42 -6.66 -11.29
CA PHE A 322 -4.81 -6.66 -12.61
C PHE A 322 -4.04 -5.36 -12.89
N LEU A 323 -4.67 -4.19 -12.69
CA LEU A 323 -4.04 -2.90 -12.98
C LEU A 323 -2.76 -2.63 -12.15
N LYS A 324 -2.63 -3.24 -10.98
CA LYS A 324 -1.39 -3.19 -10.18
C LYS A 324 -0.18 -3.74 -10.94
N SER A 325 -0.32 -4.72 -11.83
CA SER A 325 0.80 -5.24 -12.62
C SER A 325 1.40 -4.17 -13.56
N TYR A 326 0.55 -3.28 -14.09
CA TYR A 326 0.91 -2.09 -14.89
C TYR A 326 1.29 -0.87 -14.05
N ARG A 327 1.25 -0.99 -12.71
CA ARG A 327 1.43 0.14 -11.77
C ARG A 327 0.40 1.26 -11.94
N ALA A 328 -0.72 0.98 -12.61
CA ALA A 328 -1.89 1.85 -12.71
C ALA A 328 -2.69 1.75 -11.40
N ARG A 329 -2.38 2.64 -10.46
CA ARG A 329 -2.84 2.54 -9.08
C ARG A 329 -3.78 3.68 -8.71
N PHE A 330 -4.85 3.33 -8.01
CA PHE A 330 -5.87 4.23 -7.49
C PHE A 330 -5.97 4.06 -5.98
N VAL A 331 -6.26 5.15 -5.28
CA VAL A 331 -6.50 5.14 -3.83
C VAL A 331 -7.99 5.32 -3.56
N PRO A 332 -8.52 4.76 -2.47
CA PRO A 332 -9.96 4.84 -2.24
C PRO A 332 -10.36 6.26 -1.82
N ALA A 333 -11.45 6.78 -2.41
CA ALA A 333 -11.87 8.18 -2.23
C ALA A 333 -12.35 8.49 -0.80
N ASP A 334 -12.88 7.49 -0.09
CA ASP A 334 -13.34 7.61 1.31
C ASP A 334 -12.19 7.61 2.32
N ARG A 335 -10.99 7.17 1.92
CA ARG A 335 -9.78 7.12 2.75
C ARG A 335 -8.54 7.31 1.87
N PRO A 336 -8.30 8.53 1.33
CA PRO A 336 -7.21 8.75 0.36
C PRO A 336 -5.81 8.75 1.00
N ARG A 337 -5.73 8.97 2.33
CA ARG A 337 -4.51 8.84 3.13
C ARG A 337 -4.78 7.93 4.32
N VAL A 338 -3.76 7.18 4.70
CA VAL A 338 -3.68 6.51 5.99
C VAL A 338 -3.27 7.51 7.06
N GLU A 339 -3.81 7.35 8.26
CA GLU A 339 -3.48 8.21 9.38
C GLU A 339 -3.24 7.35 10.62
N LEU A 340 -2.31 7.80 11.45
CA LEU A 340 -2.13 7.23 12.77
C LEU A 340 -3.27 7.65 13.70
N PRO A 341 -3.59 6.83 14.71
CA PRO A 341 -4.45 7.22 15.82
C PRO A 341 -4.00 8.56 16.44
N SER A 342 -4.95 9.34 16.97
CA SER A 342 -4.70 10.71 17.40
C SER A 342 -3.62 10.82 18.48
N GLU A 343 -3.49 9.81 19.34
CA GLU A 343 -2.46 9.65 20.36
C GLU A 343 -1.04 9.58 19.77
N TYR A 344 -0.89 9.07 18.54
CA TYR A 344 0.38 8.97 17.82
C TYR A 344 0.65 10.15 16.87
N ARG A 345 -0.36 10.98 16.57
CA ARG A 345 -0.19 12.13 15.66
C ARG A 345 0.76 13.21 16.18
N LYS A 346 0.98 13.29 17.50
CA LYS A 346 1.98 14.20 18.11
C LYS A 346 3.42 13.71 17.98
N LEU A 347 3.62 12.39 17.78
CA LEU A 347 4.94 11.76 17.58
C LEU A 347 5.35 11.70 16.11
N GLY A 348 4.40 11.90 15.18
CA GLY A 348 4.62 11.93 13.73
C GLY A 348 4.73 13.33 13.14
N LYS A 349 4.88 14.38 13.95
CA LYS A 349 5.23 15.72 13.44
C LYS A 349 6.77 15.86 13.45
N PRO A 350 7.37 16.33 12.34
CA PRO A 350 8.82 16.52 12.23
C PRO A 350 9.36 17.49 13.28
#